data_AF-A0A1Q9C1D2-F1
#
_entry.id   AF-A0A1Q9C1D2-F1
#
_cell.length_a   1.000
_cell.length_b   1.000
_cell.length_c   1.000
_cell.angle_alpha   90.00
_cell.angle_beta   90.00
_cell.angle_gamma   90.00
#
_symmetry.space_group_name_H-M   'P 1'
#
loop_
_entity.id
_entity.type
_entity.pdbx_description
1 polymer ?
#
loop_
_entity_poly.entity_id
_entity_poly.type
_entity_poly.pdbx_seq_one_letter_code
_entity_poly.pdbx_strand_id
1 'polypeptide(L)'
;MAYNVSDSFQVMMQCIEDPLFTETLRRFEREHCREFEEQEENKLSYTIIHQQYIQLIEMWIEGRMAQVIEGFSMEAFLPELNAFLQSGGADIKEMMLDSSKRVFFAIDF
;
A
#
# COMPACT_ATOMS: atom_id res chain seq x y z
N MET A 1 22.20 14.91 3.34
CA MET A 1 21.50 14.90 4.65
C MET A 1 20.67 13.64 4.69
N ALA A 2 20.83 12.79 5.71
CA ALA A 2 19.91 11.69 5.93
C ALA A 2 18.62 12.30 6.53
N TYR A 3 17.46 12.00 5.95
CA TYR A 3 16.18 12.39 6.52
C TYR A 3 15.99 11.71 7.89
N ASN A 4 15.18 12.29 8.77
CA ASN A 4 14.90 11.70 10.06
C ASN A 4 13.94 10.52 9.88
N VAL A 5 14.33 9.35 10.39
CA VAL A 5 13.55 8.11 10.38
C VAL A 5 12.18 8.27 11.05
N SER A 6 12.08 9.09 12.09
CA SER A 6 10.79 9.35 12.74
C SER A 6 9.82 10.09 11.81
N ASP A 7 10.34 10.99 10.98
CA ASP A 7 9.52 11.81 10.08
C ASP A 7 9.02 10.96 8.91
N SER A 8 9.82 10.00 8.42
CA SER A 8 9.40 9.08 7.36
C SER A 8 8.25 8.17 7.78
N PHE A 9 8.28 7.61 9.00
CA PHE A 9 7.16 6.80 9.51
C PHE A 9 5.88 7.63 9.70
N GLN A 10 5.98 8.85 10.22
CA GLN A 10 4.82 9.73 10.39
C GLN A 10 4.17 10.07 9.03
N VAL A 11 4.98 10.41 8.03
CA VAL A 11 4.48 10.71 6.69
C VAL A 11 3.84 9.48 6.06
N MET A 12 4.44 8.30 6.18
CA MET A 12 3.85 7.05 5.71
C MET A 12 2.46 6.79 6.34
N MET A 13 2.32 6.95 7.66
CA MET A 13 1.02 6.78 8.33
C MET A 13 -0.03 7.72 7.74
N GLN A 14 0.32 8.99 7.55
CA GLN A 14 -0.58 9.97 6.95
C GLN A 14 -0.98 9.60 5.52
N CYS A 15 -0.10 8.92 4.76
CA CYS A 15 -0.43 8.42 3.42
C CYS A 15 -1.50 7.31 3.50
N ILE A 16 -1.34 6.39 4.44
CA ILE A 16 -2.24 5.23 4.62
C ILE A 16 -3.60 5.68 5.15
N GLU A 17 -3.62 6.67 6.05
CA GLU A 17 -4.84 7.24 6.61
C GLU A 17 -5.52 8.26 5.69
N ASP A 18 -4.92 8.61 4.54
CA ASP A 18 -5.48 9.58 3.61
C ASP A 18 -6.83 9.09 3.05
N PRO A 19 -7.94 9.84 3.24
CA PRO A 19 -9.24 9.48 2.67
C PRO A 19 -9.20 9.35 1.13
N LEU A 20 -8.37 10.13 0.44
CA LEU A 20 -8.21 10.05 -1.01
C LEU A 20 -7.51 8.75 -1.42
N PHE A 21 -6.55 8.29 -0.63
CA PHE A 21 -5.92 6.98 -0.85
C PHE A 21 -6.96 5.87 -0.71
N THR A 22 -7.75 5.90 0.37
CA THR A 22 -8.82 4.93 0.60
C THR A 22 -9.86 4.92 -0.53
N GLU A 23 -10.30 6.09 -1.01
CA GLU A 23 -11.27 6.15 -2.11
C GLU A 23 -10.67 5.69 -3.45
N THR A 24 -9.39 5.97 -3.69
CA THR A 24 -8.69 5.50 -4.88
C THR A 24 -8.62 3.97 -4.93
N LEU A 25 -8.29 3.34 -3.81
CA LEU A 25 -8.28 1.87 -3.70
C LEU A 25 -9.68 1.30 -3.88
N ARG A 26 -10.70 1.87 -3.22
CA ARG A 26 -12.10 1.45 -3.40
C ARG A 26 -12.59 1.59 -4.84
N ARG A 27 -12.15 2.63 -5.54
CA ARG A 27 -12.50 2.82 -6.94
C ARG A 27 -11.86 1.73 -7.80
N PHE A 28 -10.58 1.44 -7.59
CA PHE A 28 -9.90 0.33 -8.27
C PHE A 28 -10.63 -0.99 -8.02
N GLU A 29 -10.95 -1.30 -6.76
CA GLU A 29 -11.73 -2.50 -6.39
C GLU A 29 -13.06 -2.57 -7.15
N ARG A 30 -13.86 -1.48 -7.18
CA ARG A 30 -15.14 -1.45 -7.91
C ARG A 30 -14.97 -1.62 -9.43
N GLU A 31 -13.92 -1.07 -10.00
CA GLU A 31 -13.64 -1.18 -11.45
C GLU A 31 -13.27 -2.63 -11.83
N HIS A 32 -12.61 -3.35 -10.91
CA HIS A 32 -12.24 -4.74 -11.11
C HIS A 32 -13.26 -5.76 -10.58
N CYS A 33 -14.24 -5.36 -9.74
CA CYS A 33 -15.30 -6.24 -9.21
C CYS A 33 -16.02 -7.09 -10.28
N ARG A 34 -16.20 -6.57 -11.51
CA ARG A 34 -16.87 -7.32 -12.59
C ARG A 34 -16.03 -8.47 -13.15
N GLU A 35 -14.71 -8.40 -13.08
CA GLU A 35 -13.81 -9.51 -13.44
C GLU A 35 -13.90 -10.68 -12.45
N PHE A 36 -14.52 -10.48 -11.27
CA PHE A 36 -14.74 -11.52 -10.25
C PHE A 36 -16.11 -12.19 -10.34
N GLU A 37 -17.10 -11.59 -11.03
CA GLU A 37 -18.47 -12.13 -11.13
C GLU A 37 -18.68 -13.03 -12.34
N GLU A 38 -17.89 -12.88 -13.41
CA GLU A 38 -17.98 -13.75 -14.59
C GLU A 38 -17.19 -15.04 -14.33
N GLN A 39 -17.89 -16.18 -14.39
CA GLN A 39 -17.49 -17.52 -13.95
C GLN A 39 -16.29 -18.17 -14.68
N GLU A 40 -15.34 -17.39 -15.20
CA GLU A 40 -14.06 -17.89 -15.64
C GLU A 40 -12.97 -17.51 -14.63
N GLU A 41 -12.62 -18.51 -13.82
CA GLU A 41 -11.49 -18.59 -12.91
C GLU A 41 -10.13 -18.43 -13.65
N ASN A 42 -9.94 -17.32 -14.38
CA ASN A 42 -8.71 -17.05 -15.11
C ASN A 42 -7.64 -16.54 -14.15
N LYS A 43 -6.89 -17.47 -13.57
CA LYS A 43 -5.80 -17.23 -12.58
C LYS A 43 -4.75 -16.19 -13.01
N LEU A 44 -4.63 -15.91 -14.32
CA LEU A 44 -3.72 -14.91 -14.86
C LEU A 44 -4.24 -13.47 -14.73
N SER A 45 -5.53 -13.21 -14.91
CA SER A 45 -6.10 -11.86 -14.75
C SER A 45 -5.98 -11.40 -13.30
N TYR A 46 -6.20 -12.28 -12.34
CA TYR A 46 -5.98 -11.99 -10.91
C TYR A 46 -4.53 -11.63 -10.58
N THR A 47 -3.56 -12.31 -11.19
CA THR A 47 -2.15 -11.97 -11.00
C THR A 47 -1.84 -10.56 -11.52
N ILE A 48 -2.41 -10.19 -12.66
CA ILE A 48 -2.22 -8.86 -13.27
C ILE A 48 -2.92 -7.78 -12.44
N ILE A 49 -4.17 -8.01 -12.03
CA ILE A 49 -4.94 -7.07 -11.18
C ILE A 49 -4.22 -6.85 -9.84
N HIS A 50 -3.72 -7.93 -9.23
CA HIS A 50 -2.95 -7.84 -8.00
C HIS A 50 -1.64 -7.05 -8.17
N GLN A 51 -0.92 -7.25 -9.28
CA GLN A 51 0.28 -6.45 -9.58
C GLN A 51 -0.05 -4.96 -9.80
N GLN A 52 -1.11 -4.65 -10.52
CA GLN A 52 -1.57 -3.27 -10.73
C GLN A 52 -1.97 -2.61 -9.41
N TYR A 53 -2.62 -3.37 -8.53
CA TYR A 53 -2.98 -2.91 -7.20
C TYR A 53 -1.74 -2.60 -6.34
N ILE A 54 -0.75 -3.50 -6.32
CA ILE A 54 0.52 -3.28 -5.60
C ILE A 54 1.19 -2.01 -6.13
N GLN A 55 1.30 -1.87 -7.44
CA GLN A 55 1.90 -0.69 -8.06
C GLN A 55 1.18 0.60 -7.69
N LEU A 56 -0.16 0.59 -7.64
CA LEU A 56 -0.96 1.74 -7.23
C LEU A 56 -0.61 2.18 -5.80
N ILE A 57 -0.49 1.23 -4.87
CA ILE A 57 -0.07 1.51 -3.49
C ILE A 57 1.36 2.05 -3.43
N GLU A 58 2.30 1.36 -4.08
CA GLU A 58 3.71 1.72 -4.07
C GLU A 58 3.92 3.14 -4.61
N MET A 59 3.32 3.45 -5.77
CA MET A 59 3.40 4.77 -6.39
C MET A 59 2.79 5.86 -5.51
N TRP A 60 1.68 5.58 -4.82
CA TRP A 60 1.04 6.55 -3.95
C TRP A 60 1.92 6.88 -2.73
N ILE A 61 2.41 5.84 -2.04
CA ILE A 61 3.25 6.00 -0.85
C ILE A 61 4.58 6.67 -1.23
N GLU A 62 5.29 6.14 -2.22
CA GLU A 62 6.58 6.69 -2.65
C GLU A 62 6.44 8.14 -3.13
N GLY A 63 5.44 8.41 -3.97
CA GLY A 63 5.18 9.75 -4.48
C GLY A 63 4.89 10.76 -3.38
N ARG A 64 4.08 10.38 -2.39
CA ARG A 64 3.74 11.25 -1.27
C ARG A 64 4.92 11.46 -0.32
N MET A 65 5.68 10.41 -0.03
CA MET A 65 6.88 10.51 0.80
C MET A 65 7.95 11.39 0.13
N ALA A 66 8.17 11.24 -1.17
CA ALA A 66 9.11 12.07 -1.93
C ALA A 66 8.69 13.55 -2.04
N GLN A 67 7.39 13.84 -2.01
CA GLN A 67 6.89 15.22 -1.99
C GLN A 67 7.12 15.92 -0.65
N VAL A 68 7.06 15.18 0.46
CA VAL A 68 7.13 15.74 1.82
C VAL A 68 8.55 15.71 2.37
N ILE A 69 9.33 14.69 2.01
CA ILE A 69 10.67 14.44 2.57
C ILE A 69 11.70 14.73 1.47
N GLU A 70 12.43 15.83 1.62
CA GLU A 70 13.50 16.18 0.72
C GLU A 70 14.60 15.10 0.72
N GLY A 71 14.94 14.59 -0.47
CA GLY A 71 15.94 13.54 -0.62
C GLY A 71 15.47 12.16 -0.16
N PHE A 72 14.15 11.93 -0.07
CA PHE A 72 13.60 10.60 0.20
C PHE A 72 14.11 9.55 -0.79
N SER A 73 14.42 8.36 -0.28
CA SER A 73 14.76 7.18 -1.08
C SER A 73 14.01 5.98 -0.53
N MET A 74 13.15 5.40 -1.36
CA MET A 74 12.41 4.19 -1.01
C MET A 74 13.36 3.02 -0.72
N GLU A 75 14.45 2.89 -1.49
CA GLU A 75 15.48 1.86 -1.27
C GLU A 75 16.16 2.00 0.10
N ALA A 76 16.42 3.23 0.55
CA ALA A 76 17.03 3.48 1.86
C ALA A 76 16.03 3.27 3.01
N PHE A 77 14.76 3.53 2.77
CA PHE A 77 13.70 3.45 3.77
C PHE A 77 13.18 2.02 4.01
N LEU A 78 13.15 1.15 3.00
CA LEU A 78 12.67 -0.24 3.13
C LEU A 78 13.37 -1.07 4.23
N PRO A 79 14.71 -1.02 4.39
CA PRO A 79 15.39 -1.70 5.49
C PRO A 79 14.98 -1.17 6.87
N GLU A 80 14.77 0.14 7.00
CA GLU A 80 14.35 0.79 8.24
C GLU A 80 12.92 0.36 8.62
N LEU A 81 12.01 0.37 7.65
CA LEU A 81 10.65 -0.13 7.80
C LEU A 81 10.64 -1.59 8.26
N ASN A 82 11.44 -2.45 7.62
CA ASN A 82 11.52 -3.87 7.99
C ASN A 82 12.05 -4.04 9.43
N ALA A 83 13.11 -3.32 9.81
CA ALA A 83 13.64 -3.38 11.17
C ALA A 83 12.60 -2.94 12.21
N PHE A 84 11.85 -1.87 11.93
CA PHE A 84 10.79 -1.36 12.78
C PHE A 84 9.62 -2.35 12.94
N LEU A 85 9.20 -3.00 11.85
CA LEU A 85 8.15 -4.04 11.88
C LEU A 85 8.57 -5.28 12.69
N GLN A 86 9.87 -5.57 12.78
CA GLN A 86 10.41 -6.66 13.60
C GLN A 86 10.56 -6.26 15.08
N SER A 87 10.77 -4.98 15.39
CA SER A 87 11.09 -4.51 16.75
C SER A 87 9.89 -4.17 17.62
N GLY A 88 8.66 -4.28 17.12
CA GLY A 88 7.45 -3.97 17.89
C GLY A 88 6.44 -3.05 17.20
N GLY A 89 6.59 -2.75 15.91
CA GLY A 89 5.62 -2.00 15.11
C GLY A 89 4.30 -2.75 14.81
N ALA A 90 3.76 -3.50 15.78
CA ALA A 90 2.58 -4.35 15.60
C ALA A 90 1.36 -3.57 15.12
N ASP A 91 1.12 -2.37 15.65
CA ASP A 91 -0.03 -1.54 15.27
C ASP A 91 0.06 -1.06 13.81
N ILE A 92 1.26 -0.67 13.36
CA ILE A 92 1.51 -0.25 11.98
C ILE A 92 1.46 -1.44 11.04
N LYS A 93 2.00 -2.59 11.47
CA LYS A 93 1.89 -3.84 10.74
C LYS A 93 0.43 -4.23 10.57
N GLU A 94 -0.38 -4.08 11.62
CA GLU A 94 -1.81 -4.39 11.58
C GLU A 94 -2.59 -3.39 10.71
N MET A 95 -2.28 -2.09 10.75
CA MET A 95 -2.87 -1.10 9.83
C MET A 95 -2.48 -1.34 8.37
N MET A 96 -1.20 -1.65 8.10
CA MET A 96 -0.74 -2.02 6.76
C MET A 96 -1.42 -3.31 6.30
N LEU A 97 -1.55 -4.30 7.20
CA LEU A 97 -2.27 -5.53 6.93
C LEU A 97 -3.77 -5.30 6.76
N ASP A 98 -4.43 -4.37 7.47
CA ASP A 98 -5.85 -4.05 7.25
C ASP A 98 -6.06 -3.39 5.89
N SER A 99 -5.18 -2.45 5.55
CA SER A 99 -5.15 -1.80 4.23
C SER A 99 -4.87 -2.81 3.12
N SER A 100 -4.02 -3.82 3.40
CA SER A 100 -3.73 -4.95 2.52
C SER A 100 -4.83 -6.03 2.54
N LYS A 101 -5.57 -6.19 3.63
CA LYS A 101 -6.68 -7.14 3.76
C LYS A 101 -7.90 -6.66 3.01
N ARG A 102 -8.14 -5.35 2.91
CA ARG A 102 -9.15 -4.79 2.00
C ARG A 102 -8.92 -5.28 0.56
N VAL A 103 -7.65 -5.37 0.17
CA VAL A 103 -7.18 -5.97 -1.10
C VAL A 103 -7.50 -7.44 -1.19
N PHE A 104 -7.13 -8.24 -0.17
CA PHE A 104 -7.36 -9.67 -0.19
C PHE A 104 -8.85 -10.04 -0.12
N PHE A 105 -9.66 -9.33 0.67
CA PHE A 105 -11.11 -9.56 0.76
C PHE A 105 -11.90 -9.00 -0.43
N ALA A 106 -11.34 -8.10 -1.23
CA ALA A 106 -11.93 -7.71 -2.52
C ALA A 106 -11.64 -8.75 -3.63
N ILE A 107 -10.71 -9.68 -3.40
CA ILE A 107 -10.19 -10.63 -4.40
C ILE A 107 -10.53 -12.09 -4.03
N ASP A 108 -10.70 -12.41 -2.74
CA ASP A 108 -11.14 -13.72 -2.27
C ASP A 108 -12.60 -13.68 -1.79
N PHE A 109 -13.51 -14.16 -2.65
CA PHE A 109 -14.76 -14.81 -2.27
C PHE A 109 -14.61 -16.33 -2.46
#